data_AF-A0A2U8FKA7-F1
#
_entry.id   AF-A0A2U8FKA7-F1
#
_cell.length_a   1.000
_cell.length_b   1.000
_cell.length_c   1.000
_cell.angle_alpha   90.00
_cell.angle_beta   90.00
_cell.angle_gamma   90.00
#
_symmetry.space_group_name_H-M   'P 1'
#
loop_
_entity.id
_entity.type
_entity.pdbx_description
1 polymer ?
#
loop_
_entity_poly.entity_id
_entity_poly.type
_entity_poly.pdbx_seq_one_letter_code
_entity_poly.pdbx_strand_id
1 'polypeptide(L)'
;MKNKYLYHLLIALDQLANAIFAGAADETISSRCYRGAVKGKKKWVIAEKCVNALFFDKLHCKTAYESEIKRRQYPTEFQAI
;
A
#
# COMPACT_ATOMS: atom_id res chain seq x y z
N MET A 1 -2.88 -19.80 -11.87
CA MET A 1 -3.15 -18.67 -10.95
C MET A 1 -2.49 -18.97 -9.61
N LYS A 2 -1.42 -18.27 -9.23
CA LYS A 2 -0.85 -18.41 -7.88
C LYS A 2 -1.98 -18.16 -6.87
N ASN A 3 -2.04 -18.98 -5.81
CA ASN A 3 -3.08 -18.90 -4.79
C ASN A 3 -3.12 -17.47 -4.19
N LYS A 4 -4.09 -16.66 -4.62
CA LYS A 4 -4.24 -15.26 -4.19
C LYS A 4 -4.64 -15.16 -2.72
N TYR A 5 -5.04 -16.26 -2.09
CA TYR A 5 -5.44 -16.29 -0.69
C TYR A 5 -4.36 -15.72 0.24
N LEU A 6 -3.13 -16.23 0.14
CA LEU A 6 -2.03 -15.75 0.99
C LEU A 6 -1.71 -14.26 0.71
N TYR A 7 -1.80 -13.85 -0.55
CA TYR A 7 -1.63 -12.44 -0.92
C TYR A 7 -2.70 -11.55 -0.27
N HIS A 8 -3.98 -11.95 -0.32
CA HIS A 8 -5.06 -11.20 0.33
C HIS A 8 -4.92 -11.18 1.85
N LEU A 9 -4.46 -12.27 2.48
CA LEU A 9 -4.17 -12.27 3.92
C LEU A 9 -3.07 -11.26 4.29
N LEU A 10 -1.99 -11.20 3.50
CA LEU A 10 -0.91 -10.24 3.74
C LEU A 10 -1.37 -8.79 3.56
N ILE A 11 -2.18 -8.52 2.52
CA ILE A 11 -2.78 -7.20 2.31
C ILE A 11 -3.72 -6.83 3.46
N ALA A 12 -4.58 -7.75 3.89
CA ALA A 12 -5.50 -7.51 4.99
C ALA A 12 -4.76 -7.21 6.31
N LEU A 13 -3.65 -7.90 6.59
CA LEU A 13 -2.81 -7.63 7.75
C LEU A 13 -2.16 -6.24 7.67
N ASP A 14 -1.69 -5.85 6.49
CA ASP A 14 -1.08 -4.54 6.27
C ASP A 14 -2.10 -3.40 6.42
N GLN A 15 -3.29 -3.56 5.83
CA GLN A 15 -4.41 -2.62 5.97
C GLN A 15 -4.90 -2.52 7.42
N LEU A 16 -4.97 -3.64 8.14
CA LEU A 16 -5.29 -3.65 9.57
C LEU A 16 -4.25 -2.86 10.38
N ALA A 17 -2.96 -3.12 10.14
CA ALA A 17 -1.89 -2.37 10.79
C ALA A 17 -1.98 -0.86 10.46
N ASN A 18 -2.24 -0.51 9.19
CA ASN A 18 -2.44 0.87 8.78
C ASN A 18 -3.60 1.54 9.54
N ALA A 19 -4.74 0.87 9.65
CA ALA A 19 -5.92 1.34 10.37
C ALA A 19 -5.64 1.55 11.87
N ILE A 20 -4.93 0.62 12.52
CA ILE A 20 -4.48 0.75 13.92
C ILE A 20 -3.64 2.03 14.10
N PHE A 21 -2.79 2.37 13.13
CA PHE A 21 -2.01 3.61 13.11
C PHE A 21 -2.74 4.81 12.46
N ALA A 22 -4.07 4.86 12.60
CA ALA A 22 -4.93 5.94 12.10
C ALA A 22 -4.80 6.21 10.58
N GLY A 23 -4.61 5.15 9.80
CA GLY A 23 -4.72 5.14 8.35
C GLY A 23 -6.12 4.76 7.88
N ALA A 24 -6.34 4.75 6.56
CA ALA A 24 -7.61 4.28 6.00
C ALA A 24 -7.65 2.74 5.99
N ALA A 25 -8.85 2.18 6.17
CA ALA A 25 -9.05 0.73 6.27
C ALA A 25 -8.78 -0.03 4.96
N ASP A 26 -8.87 0.67 3.82
CA ASP A 26 -8.66 0.18 2.46
C ASP A 26 -7.32 0.64 1.87
N GLU A 27 -6.38 1.11 2.71
CA GLU A 27 -5.08 1.60 2.27
C GLU A 27 -3.95 0.81 2.95
N THR A 28 -2.99 0.33 2.15
CA THR A 28 -1.75 -0.25 2.66
C THR A 28 -0.78 0.82 3.20
N ILE A 29 0.09 0.45 4.16
CA ILE A 29 1.13 1.31 4.73
C ILE A 29 2.06 1.84 3.64
N SER A 30 2.48 0.98 2.70
CA SER A 30 3.33 1.37 1.57
C SER A 30 2.67 2.44 0.70
N SER A 31 1.37 2.30 0.42
CA SER A 31 0.59 3.32 -0.30
C SER A 31 0.52 4.65 0.49
N ARG A 32 0.25 4.58 1.80
CA ARG A 32 0.19 5.74 2.68
C ARG A 32 1.53 6.49 2.77
N CYS A 33 2.64 5.76 2.82
CA CYS A 33 3.99 6.31 2.80
C CYS A 33 4.22 7.15 1.53
N TYR A 34 3.92 6.60 0.36
CA TYR A 34 4.05 7.31 -0.90
C TYR A 34 3.14 8.55 -0.97
N ARG A 35 1.84 8.39 -0.64
CA ARG A 35 0.87 9.50 -0.63
C ARG A 35 1.29 10.62 0.31
N GLY A 36 1.89 10.28 1.46
CA GLY A 36 2.43 11.25 2.41
C GLY A 36 3.70 11.94 1.90
N ALA A 37 4.58 11.20 1.23
CA ALA A 37 5.82 11.71 0.66
C ALA A 37 5.56 12.70 -0.48
N VAL A 38 4.62 12.40 -1.38
CA VAL A 38 4.19 13.29 -2.48
C VAL A 38 3.64 14.63 -1.95
N LYS A 39 3.03 14.64 -0.76
CA LYS A 39 2.58 15.86 -0.07
C LYS A 39 3.71 16.66 0.60
N GLY A 40 4.97 16.29 0.40
CA GLY A 40 6.15 16.99 0.93
C GLY A 40 6.37 16.85 2.44
N LYS A 41 5.66 15.93 3.11
CA LYS A 41 5.79 15.75 4.56
C LYS A 41 7.07 14.96 4.88
N LYS A 42 8.07 15.62 5.48
CA LYS A 42 9.40 15.04 5.79
C LYS A 42 9.34 13.63 6.40
N LYS A 43 8.50 13.41 7.41
CA LYS A 43 8.36 12.09 8.07
C LYS A 43 7.99 10.97 7.09
N TRP A 44 7.16 11.27 6.10
CA TRP A 44 6.70 10.30 5.12
C TRP A 44 7.70 10.09 3.98
N VAL A 45 8.46 11.12 3.60
CA VAL A 45 9.58 10.96 2.65
C VAL A 45 10.65 10.01 3.22
N ILE A 46 10.94 10.12 4.53
CA ILE A 46 11.86 9.20 5.21
C ILE A 46 11.25 7.79 5.24
N ALA A 47 9.99 7.66 5.68
CA ALA A 47 9.30 6.37 5.75
C ALA A 47 9.25 5.66 4.39
N GLU A 48 8.90 6.37 3.30
CA GLU A 48 8.89 5.85 1.94
C GLU A 48 10.26 5.28 1.54
N LYS A 49 11.35 6.04 1.78
CA LYS A 49 12.71 5.57 1.48
C LYS A 49 13.10 4.33 2.29
N CYS A 50 12.75 4.31 3.59
CA CYS A 50 13.02 3.16 4.45
C CYS A 50 12.26 1.91 3.99
N VAL A 51 10.98 2.05 3.65
CA VAL A 51 10.16 0.92 3.18
C VAL A 51 10.64 0.44 1.80
N ASN A 52 10.91 1.33 0.85
CA ASN A 52 11.48 0.95 -0.44
C ASN A 52 12.81 0.18 -0.30
N ALA A 53 13.68 0.61 0.64
CA ALA A 53 14.92 -0.09 0.94
C ALA A 53 14.68 -1.48 1.57
N LEU A 54 13.73 -1.60 2.51
CA LEU A 54 13.36 -2.87 3.15
C LEU A 54 12.91 -3.93 2.12
N PHE A 55 12.16 -3.51 1.11
CA PHE A 55 11.68 -4.37 0.02
C PHE A 55 12.69 -4.52 -1.13
N PHE A 56 13.87 -3.90 -1.03
CA PHE A 56 14.88 -3.87 -2.09
C PHE A 56 14.33 -3.40 -3.45
N ASP A 57 13.31 -2.53 -3.43
CA ASP A 57 12.64 -2.01 -4.61
C ASP A 57 12.36 -0.51 -4.45
N LYS A 58 13.04 0.29 -5.27
CA LYS A 58 12.95 1.76 -5.28
C LYS A 58 11.55 2.28 -5.62
N LEU A 59 10.71 1.47 -6.26
CA LEU A 59 9.37 1.84 -6.69
C LEU A 59 8.28 1.09 -5.89
N HIS A 60 8.63 0.39 -4.81
CA HIS A 60 7.69 -0.42 -4.03
C HIS A 60 6.48 0.38 -3.55
N CYS A 61 6.71 1.47 -2.81
CA CYS A 61 5.63 2.30 -2.27
C CYS A 61 4.79 2.97 -3.37
N LYS A 62 5.43 3.39 -4.47
CA LYS A 62 4.74 3.95 -5.64
C LYS A 62 3.82 2.89 -6.28
N THR A 63 4.32 1.68 -6.46
CA THR A 63 3.58 0.57 -7.06
C THR A 63 2.40 0.13 -6.18
N ALA A 64 2.58 0.15 -4.85
CA ALA A 64 1.50 -0.06 -3.90
C ALA A 64 0.41 1.01 -4.06
N TYR A 65 0.80 2.29 -4.08
CA TYR A 65 -0.12 3.40 -4.31
C TYR A 65 -0.90 3.28 -5.64
N GLU A 66 -0.21 2.98 -6.75
CA GLU A 66 -0.87 2.75 -8.04
C GLU A 66 -1.81 1.54 -8.02
N SER A 67 -1.51 0.52 -7.21
CA SER A 67 -2.36 -0.66 -7.07
C SER A 67 -3.65 -0.35 -6.31
N GLU A 68 -3.60 0.54 -5.31
CA GLU A 68 -4.80 1.05 -4.63
C GLU A 68 -5.67 1.86 -5.60
N ILE A 69 -5.06 2.79 -6.35
CA ILE A 69 -5.79 3.62 -7.33
C ILE A 69 -6.47 2.76 -8.40
N LYS A 70 -5.81 1.70 -8.85
CA LYS A 70 -6.34 0.75 -9.84
C LYS A 70 -7.21 -0.36 -9.22
N ARG A 71 -7.45 -0.31 -7.90
CA ARG A 71 -8.23 -1.32 -7.14
C ARG A 71 -7.79 -2.76 -7.40
N ARG A 72 -6.50 -3.01 -7.60
CA ARG A 72 -5.99 -4.35 -7.96
C ARG A 72 -6.22 -5.41 -6.88
N GLN A 73 -6.41 -4.97 -5.64
CA GLN A 73 -6.68 -5.83 -4.49
C GLN A 73 -8.16 -6.24 -4.42
N TYR A 74 -9.06 -5.52 -5.10
CA TYR A 74 -10.49 -5.76 -5.07
C TYR A 74 -10.85 -6.95 -5.96
N PRO A 75 -11.95 -7.66 -5.66
CA PRO A 75 -12.60 -8.54 -6.63
C PRO A 75 -12.94 -7.79 -7.92
N THR A 76 -12.91 -8.50 -9.06
CA THR A 76 -13.09 -7.91 -10.40
C THR A 76 -14.41 -7.15 -10.52
N GLU A 77 -15.44 -7.62 -9.82
CA GLU A 77 -16.78 -7.04 -9.75
C GLU A 77 -16.79 -5.61 -9.18
N PHE A 78 -15.80 -5.26 -8.34
CA PHE A 78 -15.67 -3.94 -7.71
C PHE A 78 -14.60 -3.04 -8.39
N GLN A 79 -13.92 -3.55 -9.43
CA GLN A 79 -12.93 -2.79 -10.20
C GLN A 79 -13.55 -1.96 -11.31
N ALA A 80 -14.71 -2.37 -11.84
CA ALA A 80 -15.48 -1.58 -12.79
C ALA A 80 -16.18 -0.42 -12.05
N ILE A 81 -15.68 0.80 -12.24
CA ILE A 81 -16.34 2.05 -11.85
C ILE A 81 -16.71 2.79 -13.12
#